data_AF-A0A8T4U1Y1-F1
#
_entry.id   AF-A0A8T4U1Y1-F1
#
_cell.length_a   1.000
_cell.length_b   1.000
_cell.length_c   1.000
_cell.angle_alpha   90.00
_cell.angle_beta   90.00
_cell.angle_gamma   90.00
#
_symmetry.space_group_name_H-M   'P 1'
#
loop_
_entity.id
_entity.type
_entity.pdbx_description
1 polymer ?
#
loop_
_entity_poly.entity_id
_entity_poly.type
_entity_poly.pdbx_seq_one_letter_code
_entity_poly.pdbx_strand_id
1 'polypeptide(L)'
;MEIISKISKGTKMDQIYIPKNRPGLDIGTYVKIIPIEETIIKRPYFYNIKEIEPIKLELVNKIFNIIETSITYENIIISGSFLEKGFSFNDIDVLLIKNEKLNEKGLQAKLENQLKIEMHLIHMTEGEFRKALVIDPIWRLVTNKCMAIKRIPPLPTPKLNYKYLDLQQLKSELLIINFDYSSGNEKYKWTRNLMAIYLFIKNKKLTKENIEKEIERKFNLKIEDIKNNIVEKEFLRKYKEFYKKFEKEIIKNAAKQEKIN
;
A
#
# COMPACT_ATOMS: atom_id res chain seq x y z
N MET A 1 27.83 -14.16 38.30
CA MET A 1 28.78 -13.81 37.22
C MET A 1 28.03 -13.93 35.90
N GLU A 2 27.85 -12.83 35.17
CA GLU A 2 27.23 -12.86 33.85
C GLU A 2 28.28 -13.18 32.80
N ILE A 3 28.00 -14.16 31.94
CA ILE A 3 28.94 -14.66 30.95
C ILE A 3 28.39 -14.33 29.57
N ILE A 4 29.08 -13.43 28.86
CA ILE A 4 28.71 -12.98 27.52
C ILE A 4 29.46 -13.80 26.46
N SER A 5 28.74 -14.33 25.46
CA SER A 5 29.33 -15.10 24.35
C SER A 5 28.50 -15.03 23.08
N LYS A 6 29.14 -15.14 21.90
CA LYS A 6 28.45 -15.16 20.60
C LYS A 6 27.89 -16.55 20.32
N ILE A 7 26.62 -16.61 19.90
CA ILE A 7 25.97 -17.85 19.45
C ILE A 7 26.10 -17.94 17.92
N SER A 8 26.63 -19.05 17.41
CA SER A 8 26.67 -19.34 15.97
C SER A 8 25.34 -19.96 15.53
N LYS A 9 24.71 -19.42 14.48
CA LYS A 9 23.47 -19.93 13.87
C LYS A 9 23.66 -21.21 13.03
N GLY A 10 24.84 -21.83 13.08
CA GLY A 10 25.20 -22.93 12.19
C GLY A 10 25.00 -24.31 12.78
N THR A 11 23.75 -24.79 12.85
CA THR A 11 23.34 -26.20 12.58
C THR A 11 21.84 -26.36 12.83
N LYS A 12 21.20 -27.32 12.16
CA LYS A 12 19.77 -27.71 12.31
C LYS A 12 19.35 -28.17 13.72
N MET A 13 20.15 -27.91 14.75
CA MET A 13 19.85 -28.18 16.14
C MET A 13 20.17 -26.94 16.97
N ASP A 14 19.24 -26.55 17.85
CA ASP A 14 19.39 -25.50 18.85
C ASP A 14 20.40 -25.91 19.95
N GLN A 15 21.65 -26.15 19.59
CA GLN A 15 22.71 -26.52 20.51
C GLN A 15 23.62 -25.32 20.79
N ILE A 16 23.66 -24.90 22.06
CA ILE A 16 24.64 -23.93 22.57
C ILE A 16 25.88 -24.71 22.98
N TYR A 17 27.00 -24.48 22.29
CA TYR A 17 28.28 -25.06 22.67
C TYR A 17 28.88 -24.31 23.87
N ILE A 18 29.00 -25.01 25.00
CA ILE A 18 29.74 -24.54 26.17
C ILE A 18 31.07 -25.32 26.21
N PRO A 19 32.24 -24.66 26.16
CA PRO A 19 33.52 -25.34 26.27
C PRO A 19 33.64 -26.13 27.58
N LYS A 20 34.15 -27.37 27.51
CA LYS A 20 34.24 -28.29 28.66
C LYS A 20 35.01 -27.73 29.87
N ASN A 21 35.97 -26.83 29.65
CA ASN A 21 36.84 -26.28 30.70
C ASN A 21 36.49 -24.82 31.04
N ARG A 22 35.21 -24.44 30.99
CA ARG A 22 34.81 -23.07 31.31
C ARG A 22 34.65 -22.92 32.83
N PRO A 23 35.47 -22.09 33.50
CA PRO A 23 35.35 -21.90 34.95
C PRO A 23 34.00 -21.27 35.30
N GLY A 24 33.35 -21.78 36.35
CA GLY A 24 32.06 -21.30 36.86
C GLY A 24 30.81 -21.93 36.23
N LEU A 25 30.94 -23.08 35.57
CA LEU A 25 29.84 -23.85 34.94
C LEU A 25 29.97 -25.33 35.27
N ASP A 26 29.72 -25.68 36.53
CA ASP A 26 29.77 -27.08 36.99
C ASP A 26 28.61 -27.91 36.40
N ILE A 27 28.82 -29.23 36.31
CA ILE A 27 27.80 -30.16 35.84
C ILE A 27 26.56 -30.05 36.74
N GLY A 28 25.38 -29.84 36.13
CA GLY A 28 24.11 -29.64 36.85
C GLY A 28 23.74 -28.17 37.11
N THR A 29 24.58 -27.22 36.68
CA THR A 29 24.26 -25.78 36.79
C THR A 29 23.12 -25.39 35.85
N TYR A 30 22.13 -24.66 36.37
CA TYR A 30 21.06 -24.05 35.56
C TYR A 30 21.56 -22.78 34.88
N VAL A 31 21.42 -22.72 33.55
CA VAL A 31 21.85 -21.58 32.74
C VAL A 31 20.63 -20.84 32.22
N LYS A 32 20.54 -19.54 32.48
CA LYS A 32 19.57 -18.66 31.84
C LYS A 32 20.23 -17.96 30.66
N ILE A 33 19.67 -18.14 29.48
CA ILE A 33 20.15 -17.51 28.25
C ILE A 33 19.27 -16.32 27.96
N ILE A 34 19.88 -15.13 27.90
CA ILE A 34 19.20 -13.87 27.61
C ILE A 34 19.92 -13.24 26.42
N PRO A 35 19.19 -12.82 25.35
CA PRO A 35 19.80 -12.04 24.29
C PRO A 35 20.38 -10.74 24.88
N ILE A 36 21.67 -10.49 24.61
CA ILE A 36 22.39 -9.30 25.12
C ILE A 36 21.83 -8.04 24.46
N GLU A 37 21.41 -8.15 23.21
CA GLU A 37 20.68 -7.13 22.49
C GLU A 37 19.40 -7.76 21.95
N GLU A 38 18.25 -7.36 22.49
CA GLU A 38 17.02 -7.43 21.72
C GLU A 38 17.13 -6.36 20.64
N THR A 39 17.56 -6.76 19.44
CA THR A 39 17.15 -5.98 18.28
C THR A 39 15.64 -6.12 18.23
N ILE A 40 14.92 -5.14 18.79
CA ILE A 40 13.49 -4.97 18.58
C ILE A 40 13.36 -4.61 17.10
N ILE A 41 13.39 -5.63 16.25
CA ILE A 41 13.03 -5.48 14.85
C ILE A 41 11.54 -5.17 14.92
N LYS A 42 11.19 -3.88 14.85
CA LYS A 42 9.81 -3.42 14.71
C LYS A 42 9.25 -4.09 13.46
N ARG A 43 8.53 -5.19 13.65
CA ARG A 43 7.92 -5.91 12.52
C ARG A 43 6.76 -5.06 12.02
N PRO A 44 6.74 -4.69 10.73
CA PRO A 44 5.59 -4.02 10.16
C PRO A 44 4.34 -4.89 10.28
N TYR A 45 3.20 -4.22 10.31
CA TYR A 45 1.89 -4.82 10.14
C TYR A 45 1.60 -4.99 8.65
N PHE A 46 1.19 -6.19 8.27
CA PHE A 46 0.88 -6.56 6.88
C PHE A 46 -0.63 -6.61 6.67
N TYR A 47 -1.11 -5.97 5.60
CA TYR A 47 -2.52 -5.96 5.22
C TYR A 47 -2.67 -6.57 3.83
N ASN A 48 -3.34 -7.72 3.73
CA ASN A 48 -3.56 -8.48 2.49
C ASN A 48 -2.30 -8.71 1.63
N ILE A 49 -1.14 -8.87 2.27
CA ILE A 49 0.11 -9.28 1.64
C ILE A 49 0.33 -10.74 2.02
N LYS A 50 0.37 -11.63 1.03
CA LYS A 50 0.58 -13.07 1.26
C LYS A 50 2.04 -13.38 1.57
N GLU A 51 2.95 -12.76 0.83
CA GLU A 51 4.39 -12.97 0.90
C GLU A 51 5.10 -11.69 0.44
N ILE A 52 6.26 -11.41 1.02
CA ILE A 52 7.15 -10.33 0.58
C ILE A 52 8.59 -10.84 0.57
N GLU A 53 9.35 -10.45 -0.45
CA GLU A 53 10.74 -10.84 -0.58
C GLU A 53 11.60 -10.24 0.56
N PRO A 54 12.55 -11.00 1.16
CA PRO A 54 13.34 -10.51 2.30
C PRO A 54 14.06 -9.18 2.07
N ILE A 55 14.60 -8.99 0.86
CA ILE A 55 15.30 -7.75 0.49
C ILE A 55 14.37 -6.53 0.48
N LYS A 56 13.08 -6.69 0.11
CA LYS A 56 12.10 -5.62 0.20
C LYS A 56 11.81 -5.28 1.66
N LEU A 57 11.71 -6.28 2.52
CA LEU A 57 11.53 -6.07 3.96
C LEU A 57 12.73 -5.30 4.55
N GLU A 58 13.95 -5.60 4.12
CA GLU A 58 15.14 -4.84 4.50
C GLU A 58 15.07 -3.38 4.03
N LEU A 59 14.63 -3.12 2.80
CA LEU A 59 14.42 -1.76 2.28
C LEU A 59 13.36 -1.01 3.10
N VAL A 60 12.25 -1.65 3.42
CA VAL A 60 11.20 -1.07 4.29
C VAL A 60 11.76 -0.70 5.66
N ASN A 61 12.52 -1.60 6.29
CA ASN A 61 13.13 -1.32 7.59
C ASN A 61 14.12 -0.16 7.51
N LYS A 62 14.90 -0.05 6.43
CA LYS A 62 15.77 1.11 6.20
C LYS A 62 14.96 2.41 6.06
N ILE A 63 13.87 2.40 5.29
CA ILE A 63 12.96 3.56 5.16
C ILE A 63 12.46 4.00 6.53
N PHE A 64 11.96 3.06 7.33
CA PHE A 64 11.47 3.34 8.68
C PHE A 64 12.54 3.96 9.57
N ASN A 65 13.75 3.40 9.57
CA ASN A 65 14.87 3.92 10.36
C ASN A 65 15.27 5.35 9.93
N ILE A 66 15.30 5.63 8.64
CA ILE A 66 15.63 6.97 8.11
C ILE A 66 14.58 7.98 8.56
N ILE A 67 13.29 7.63 8.48
CA ILE A 67 12.20 8.52 8.89
C ILE A 67 12.24 8.72 10.41
N GLU A 68 12.37 7.65 11.18
CA GLU A 68 12.39 7.69 12.65
C GLU A 68 13.54 8.51 13.22
N THR A 69 14.71 8.46 12.59
CA THR A 69 15.87 9.29 12.98
C THR A 69 15.73 10.75 12.57
N SER A 70 14.83 11.07 11.64
CA SER A 70 14.69 12.42 11.09
C SER A 70 13.55 13.20 11.73
N ILE A 71 12.43 12.53 12.04
CA ILE A 71 11.19 13.16 12.46
C ILE A 71 10.35 12.27 13.38
N THR A 72 9.49 12.90 14.18
CA THR A 72 8.37 12.23 14.85
C THR A 72 7.23 11.96 13.86
N TYR A 73 6.56 10.82 14.02
CA TYR A 73 5.48 10.39 13.14
C TYR A 73 4.40 9.61 13.91
N GLU A 74 3.17 9.69 13.40
CA GLU A 74 2.06 8.88 13.90
C GLU A 74 2.04 7.52 13.24
N ASN A 75 2.23 7.45 11.92
CA ASN A 75 2.35 6.19 11.20
C ASN A 75 3.14 6.37 9.91
N ILE A 76 3.66 5.27 9.38
CA ILE A 76 4.30 5.17 8.07
C ILE A 76 3.66 3.97 7.39
N ILE A 77 3.11 4.20 6.21
CA ILE A 77 2.42 3.19 5.42
C ILE A 77 3.11 3.10 4.06
N ILE A 78 3.54 1.91 3.68
CA ILE A 78 4.10 1.62 2.36
C ILE A 78 3.03 0.90 1.55
N SER A 79 2.82 1.31 0.31
CA SER A 79 1.84 0.71 -0.59
C SER A 79 2.36 0.68 -2.03
N GLY A 80 1.48 0.46 -2.99
CA GLY A 80 1.80 0.53 -4.41
C GLY A 80 2.39 -0.76 -4.99
N SER A 81 3.02 -0.60 -6.16
CA SER A 81 3.60 -1.68 -6.96
C SER A 81 4.74 -2.41 -6.23
N PHE A 82 5.45 -1.72 -5.33
CA PHE A 82 6.51 -2.28 -4.49
C PHE A 82 6.09 -3.57 -3.75
N LEU A 83 4.82 -3.66 -3.34
CA LEU A 83 4.26 -4.81 -2.61
C LEU A 83 3.72 -5.92 -3.51
N GLU A 84 3.84 -5.80 -4.84
CA GLU A 84 3.57 -6.89 -5.77
C GLU A 84 4.74 -7.87 -5.80
N LYS A 85 4.50 -9.11 -6.24
CA LYS A 85 5.55 -10.14 -6.33
C LYS A 85 6.64 -9.75 -7.35
N GLY A 86 7.90 -10.03 -7.04
CA GLY A 86 9.04 -9.70 -7.90
C GLY A 86 9.52 -8.25 -7.76
N PHE A 87 10.42 -7.80 -8.63
CA PHE A 87 11.07 -6.48 -8.52
C PHE A 87 10.61 -5.50 -9.61
N SER A 88 9.36 -5.62 -10.04
CA SER A 88 8.76 -4.81 -11.11
C SER A 88 8.14 -3.51 -10.59
N PHE A 89 8.91 -2.72 -9.84
CA PHE A 89 8.50 -1.40 -9.34
C PHE A 89 9.54 -0.35 -9.74
N ASN A 90 9.08 0.88 -10.01
CA ASN A 90 9.96 2.00 -10.36
C ASN A 90 10.25 2.86 -9.13
N ASP A 91 9.24 3.00 -8.28
CA ASP A 91 9.20 3.87 -7.11
C ASP A 91 8.67 3.11 -5.88
N ILE A 92 8.83 3.72 -4.71
CA ILE A 92 8.22 3.27 -3.47
C ILE A 92 7.27 4.34 -2.96
N ASP A 93 5.97 4.02 -2.97
CA ASP A 93 4.92 4.87 -2.38
C ASP A 93 4.98 4.80 -0.85
N VAL A 94 5.26 5.93 -0.21
CA VAL A 94 5.32 6.08 1.25
C VAL A 94 4.31 7.12 1.69
N LEU A 95 3.27 6.69 2.41
CA LEU A 95 2.35 7.56 3.11
C LEU A 95 2.84 7.78 4.54
N LEU A 96 3.15 9.03 4.87
CA LEU A 96 3.59 9.47 6.19
C LEU A 96 2.44 10.21 6.89
N ILE A 97 2.02 9.68 8.05
CA ILE A 97 1.01 10.30 8.89
C ILE A 97 1.69 11.11 9.99
N LYS A 98 1.55 12.43 9.94
CA LYS A 98 2.12 13.38 10.91
C LYS A 98 1.24 14.63 10.98
N ASN A 99 0.93 15.12 12.17
CA ASN A 99 0.04 16.28 12.31
C ASN A 99 0.73 17.63 12.03
N GLU A 100 2.05 17.71 12.21
CA GLU A 100 2.81 18.94 12.02
C GLU A 100 3.28 19.09 10.57
N LYS A 101 3.54 20.34 10.15
CA LYS A 101 4.10 20.63 8.83
C LYS A 101 5.45 19.93 8.64
N LEU A 102 5.66 19.41 7.43
CA LEU A 102 6.85 18.68 7.05
C LEU A 102 7.51 19.32 5.83
N ASN A 103 8.84 19.34 5.80
CA ASN A 103 9.59 19.56 4.57
C ASN A 103 9.64 18.24 3.77
N GLU A 104 8.54 17.93 3.08
CA GLU A 104 8.38 16.69 2.29
C GLU A 104 9.52 16.49 1.29
N LYS A 105 9.86 17.53 0.51
CA LYS A 105 10.92 17.47 -0.50
C LYS A 105 12.28 17.17 0.11
N GLY A 106 12.60 17.75 1.26
CA GLY A 106 13.85 17.49 1.97
C GLY A 106 13.95 16.04 2.45
N LEU A 107 12.87 15.50 3.01
CA LEU A 107 12.84 14.11 3.47
C LEU A 107 12.87 13.12 2.30
N GLN A 108 12.11 13.39 1.24
CA GLN A 108 12.12 12.58 0.01
C GLN A 108 13.53 12.53 -0.59
N ALA A 109 14.17 13.69 -0.79
CA ALA A 109 15.54 13.74 -1.32
C ALA A 109 16.54 12.99 -0.42
N LYS A 110 16.37 13.03 0.91
CA LYS A 110 17.19 12.26 1.84
C LYS A 110 17.01 10.75 1.66
N LEU A 111 15.77 10.29 1.53
CA LEU A 111 15.46 8.87 1.30
C LEU A 111 16.04 8.39 -0.04
N GLU A 112 15.79 9.13 -1.12
CA GLU A 112 16.28 8.81 -2.47
C GLU A 112 17.81 8.78 -2.51
N ASN A 113 18.48 9.74 -1.86
CA ASN A 113 19.94 9.80 -1.83
C ASN A 113 20.58 8.61 -1.11
N GLN A 114 19.95 8.10 -0.05
CA GLN A 114 20.47 6.98 0.74
C GLN A 114 20.11 5.62 0.15
N LEU A 115 18.92 5.47 -0.43
CA LEU A 115 18.41 4.20 -0.93
C LEU A 115 18.68 3.98 -2.42
N LYS A 116 18.96 5.05 -3.18
CA LYS A 116 19.12 5.04 -4.64
C LYS A 116 17.90 4.49 -5.39
N ILE A 117 16.72 4.71 -4.82
CA ILE A 117 15.41 4.33 -5.38
C ILE A 117 14.53 5.57 -5.34
N GLU A 118 13.72 5.79 -6.37
CA GLU A 118 12.74 6.88 -6.42
C GLU A 118 11.67 6.69 -5.34
N MET A 119 11.31 7.78 -4.65
CA MET A 119 10.40 7.73 -3.53
C MET A 119 9.22 8.67 -3.77
N HIS A 120 8.00 8.15 -3.68
CA HIS A 120 6.82 8.99 -3.71
C HIS A 120 6.28 9.17 -2.30
N LEU A 121 6.69 10.27 -1.65
CA LEU A 121 6.29 10.60 -0.29
C LEU A 121 4.99 11.41 -0.29
N ILE A 122 3.96 10.90 0.38
CA ILE A 122 2.70 11.61 0.62
C ILE A 122 2.60 11.90 2.12
N HIS A 123 2.48 13.17 2.49
CA HIS A 123 2.21 13.57 3.87
C HIS A 123 0.72 13.81 4.08
N MET A 124 0.17 13.29 5.18
CA MET A 124 -1.19 13.61 5.64
C MET A 124 -1.23 13.73 7.16
N THR A 125 -2.12 14.56 7.69
CA THR A 125 -2.51 14.50 9.09
C THR A 125 -3.40 13.27 9.36
N GLU A 126 -3.54 12.86 10.62
CA GLU A 126 -4.43 11.75 10.96
C GLU A 126 -5.89 12.05 10.55
N GLY A 127 -6.33 13.30 10.76
CA GLY A 127 -7.66 13.76 10.38
C GLY A 127 -7.91 13.68 8.87
N GLU A 128 -6.95 14.11 8.06
CA GLU A 128 -7.05 14.02 6.60
C GLU A 128 -7.04 12.58 6.11
N PHE A 129 -6.16 11.74 6.65
CA PHE A 129 -6.13 10.32 6.31
C PHE A 129 -7.45 9.62 6.65
N ARG A 130 -7.99 9.86 7.85
CA ARG A 130 -9.30 9.35 8.26
C ARG A 130 -10.41 9.83 7.34
N LYS A 131 -10.45 11.13 7.01
CA LYS A 131 -11.44 11.71 6.10
C LYS A 131 -11.32 11.12 4.70
N ALA A 132 -10.11 10.92 4.20
CA ALA A 132 -9.83 10.29 2.92
C ALA A 132 -10.39 8.87 2.86
N LEU A 133 -10.18 8.06 3.91
CA LEU A 133 -10.77 6.72 3.99
C LEU A 133 -12.30 6.75 4.03
N VAL A 134 -12.93 7.81 4.53
CA VAL A 134 -14.40 7.93 4.54
C VAL A 134 -14.96 8.14 3.14
N ILE A 135 -14.34 9.00 2.33
CA ILE A 135 -14.93 9.49 1.07
C ILE A 135 -14.25 8.98 -0.21
N ASP A 136 -13.00 8.55 -0.15
CA ASP A 136 -12.19 8.21 -1.33
C ASP A 136 -12.02 6.69 -1.49
N PRO A 137 -12.55 6.09 -2.57
CA PRO A 137 -12.35 4.67 -2.88
C PRO A 137 -10.89 4.29 -3.13
N ILE A 138 -10.07 5.20 -3.65
CA ILE A 138 -8.67 4.92 -4.00
C ILE A 138 -7.84 4.79 -2.72
N TRP A 139 -8.02 5.67 -1.73
CA TRP A 139 -7.35 5.54 -0.44
C TRP A 139 -7.74 4.26 0.32
N ARG A 140 -8.99 3.81 0.17
CA ARG A 140 -9.40 2.50 0.68
C ARG A 140 -8.70 1.35 -0.04
N LEU A 141 -8.48 1.47 -1.34
CA LEU A 141 -7.74 0.46 -2.10
C LEU A 141 -6.26 0.42 -1.69
N VAL A 142 -5.63 1.58 -1.50
CA VAL A 142 -4.24 1.72 -1.01
C VAL A 142 -4.09 1.04 0.36
N THR A 143 -4.99 1.32 1.29
CA THR A 143 -4.96 0.70 2.64
C THR A 143 -5.41 -0.75 2.66
N ASN A 144 -6.01 -1.26 1.59
CA ASN A 144 -6.35 -2.66 1.49
C ASN A 144 -5.10 -3.54 1.34
N LYS A 145 -4.09 -3.09 0.59
CA LYS A 145 -2.81 -3.79 0.42
C LYS A 145 -1.64 -2.86 0.76
N CYS A 146 -1.17 -2.95 2.00
CA CYS A 146 -0.10 -2.09 2.50
C CYS A 146 0.70 -2.75 3.63
N MET A 147 1.88 -2.18 3.91
CA MET A 147 2.64 -2.42 5.13
C MET A 147 2.62 -1.16 5.98
N ALA A 148 2.41 -1.30 7.29
CA ALA A 148 2.40 -0.14 8.18
C ALA A 148 3.29 -0.38 9.40
N ILE A 149 3.96 0.66 9.89
CA ILE A 149 4.77 0.54 11.11
C ILE A 149 3.89 0.46 12.37
N LYS A 150 2.76 1.15 12.40
CA LYS A 150 1.71 1.01 13.44
C LYS A 150 0.42 0.44 12.85
N ARG A 151 -0.41 -0.20 13.69
CA ARG A 151 -1.70 -0.75 13.25
C ARG A 151 -2.58 0.35 12.65
N ILE A 152 -3.14 0.09 11.47
CA ILE A 152 -4.14 0.94 10.85
C ILE A 152 -5.46 0.68 11.58
N PRO A 153 -6.15 1.72 12.07
CA PRO A 153 -7.44 1.56 12.70
C PRO A 153 -8.47 0.93 11.74
N PRO A 154 -9.56 0.35 12.25
CA PRO A 154 -10.64 -0.16 11.40
C PRO A 154 -11.12 0.88 10.40
N LEU A 155 -11.39 0.42 9.17
CA LEU A 155 -11.88 1.28 8.11
C LEU A 155 -13.23 1.90 8.53
N PRO A 156 -13.38 3.23 8.41
CA PRO A 156 -14.64 3.88 8.76
C PRO A 156 -15.76 3.48 7.79
N THR A 157 -17.01 3.78 8.13
CA THR A 157 -18.14 3.60 7.21
C THR A 157 -18.00 4.56 6.01
N PRO A 158 -18.18 4.09 4.77
CA PRO A 158 -18.17 4.96 3.59
C PRO A 158 -19.22 6.07 3.69
N LYS A 159 -18.84 7.30 3.35
CA LYS A 159 -19.80 8.40 3.10
C LYS A 159 -19.65 8.85 1.66
N LEU A 160 -20.73 8.75 0.90
CA LEU A 160 -20.74 9.17 -0.50
C LEU A 160 -20.72 10.70 -0.59
N ASN A 161 -19.65 11.23 -1.16
CA ASN A 161 -19.57 12.62 -1.59
C ASN A 161 -19.55 12.64 -3.12
N TYR A 162 -20.70 12.78 -3.76
CA TYR A 162 -20.79 12.62 -5.22
C TYR A 162 -20.03 13.71 -5.98
N LYS A 163 -19.88 14.94 -5.44
CA LYS A 163 -19.03 15.97 -6.04
C LYS A 163 -17.57 15.53 -6.12
N TYR A 164 -17.08 14.94 -5.04
CA TYR A 164 -15.72 14.41 -4.99
C TYR A 164 -15.53 13.23 -5.95
N LEU A 165 -16.51 12.32 -5.99
CA LEU A 165 -16.46 11.15 -6.87
C LEU A 165 -16.55 11.54 -8.35
N ASP A 166 -17.30 12.59 -8.69
CA ASP A 166 -17.36 13.17 -10.03
C ASP A 166 -15.98 13.67 -10.48
N LEU A 167 -15.31 14.47 -9.63
CA LEU A 167 -13.95 14.93 -9.90
C LEU A 167 -12.94 13.78 -10.08
N GLN A 168 -13.06 12.71 -9.28
CA GLN A 168 -12.21 11.52 -9.45
C GLN A 168 -12.54 10.73 -10.71
N GLN A 169 -13.81 10.71 -11.12
CA GLN A 169 -14.25 10.04 -12.34
C GLN A 169 -13.67 10.70 -13.60
N LEU A 170 -13.48 12.03 -13.62
CA LEU A 170 -12.89 12.74 -14.77
C LEU A 170 -11.52 12.16 -15.19
N LYS A 171 -10.69 11.71 -14.24
CA LYS A 171 -9.41 11.04 -14.56
C LYS A 171 -9.60 9.76 -15.38
N SER A 172 -10.76 9.13 -15.28
CA SER A 172 -11.10 7.90 -16.01
C SER A 172 -11.60 8.21 -17.42
N GLU A 173 -11.95 9.46 -17.73
CA GLU A 173 -12.24 9.92 -19.09
C GLU A 173 -10.99 9.96 -19.97
N LEU A 174 -9.81 10.13 -19.36
CA LEU A 174 -8.52 10.13 -20.07
C LEU A 174 -8.31 8.86 -20.89
N LEU A 175 -8.85 7.72 -20.45
CA LEU A 175 -8.82 6.48 -21.24
C LEU A 175 -9.58 6.63 -22.56
N ILE A 176 -10.70 7.35 -22.57
CA ILE A 176 -11.52 7.55 -23.77
C ILE A 176 -10.79 8.46 -24.76
N ILE A 177 -10.16 9.52 -24.24
CA ILE A 177 -9.48 10.55 -25.05
C ILE A 177 -8.18 10.00 -25.64
N ASN A 178 -7.39 9.27 -24.83
CA ASN A 178 -6.03 8.86 -25.18
C ASN A 178 -5.91 7.37 -25.49
N PHE A 179 -7.02 6.66 -25.77
CA PHE A 179 -7.03 5.20 -25.88
C PHE A 179 -5.93 4.63 -26.78
N ASP A 180 -5.74 5.23 -27.95
CA ASP A 180 -4.77 4.76 -28.95
C ASP A 180 -3.31 5.04 -28.54
N TYR A 181 -3.08 6.02 -27.67
CA TYR A 181 -1.75 6.46 -27.23
C TYR A 181 -1.34 5.93 -25.86
N SER A 182 -2.28 5.34 -25.12
CA SER A 182 -2.04 4.91 -23.74
C SER A 182 -1.41 3.54 -23.66
N SER A 183 -0.48 3.35 -22.74
CA SER A 183 0.09 2.06 -22.41
C SER A 183 -0.95 1.13 -21.73
N GLY A 184 -0.72 -0.18 -21.78
CA GLY A 184 -1.61 -1.14 -21.11
C GLY A 184 -1.73 -0.92 -19.60
N ASN A 185 -0.66 -0.44 -18.95
CA ASN A 185 -0.66 -0.08 -17.53
C ASN A 185 -1.56 1.14 -17.24
N GLU A 186 -1.54 2.16 -18.10
CA GLU A 186 -2.42 3.33 -17.98
C GLU A 186 -3.89 2.94 -18.23
N LYS A 187 -4.13 2.15 -19.28
CA LYS A 187 -5.47 1.60 -19.57
C LYS A 187 -6.03 0.83 -18.38
N TYR A 188 -5.22 -0.03 -17.78
CA TYR A 188 -5.59 -0.77 -16.58
C TYR A 188 -5.83 0.17 -15.39
N LYS A 189 -4.95 1.14 -15.14
CA LYS A 189 -5.07 2.10 -14.02
C LYS A 189 -6.38 2.88 -14.08
N TRP A 190 -6.73 3.45 -15.23
CA TRP A 190 -7.98 4.22 -15.36
C TRP A 190 -9.21 3.33 -15.28
N THR A 191 -9.18 2.15 -15.89
CA THR A 191 -10.28 1.17 -15.78
C THR A 191 -10.50 0.71 -14.34
N ARG A 192 -9.42 0.41 -13.63
CA ARG A 192 -9.41 0.05 -12.21
C ARG A 192 -9.99 1.16 -11.34
N ASN A 193 -9.59 2.41 -11.59
CA ASN A 193 -10.08 3.55 -10.82
C ASN A 193 -11.60 3.76 -11.02
N LEU A 194 -12.08 3.69 -12.26
CA LEU A 194 -13.52 3.77 -12.56
C LEU A 194 -14.30 2.67 -11.83
N MET A 195 -13.79 1.43 -11.89
CA MET A 195 -14.43 0.29 -11.23
C MET A 195 -14.39 0.40 -9.70
N ALA A 196 -13.31 0.93 -9.13
CA ALA A 196 -13.22 1.18 -7.69
C ALA A 196 -14.30 2.18 -7.23
N ILE A 197 -14.50 3.27 -7.97
CA ILE A 197 -15.57 4.24 -7.70
C ILE A 197 -16.95 3.57 -7.80
N TYR A 198 -17.18 2.76 -8.84
CA TYR A 198 -18.42 2.01 -9.01
C TYR A 198 -18.72 1.09 -7.83
N LEU A 199 -17.76 0.28 -7.41
CA LEU A 199 -17.92 -0.65 -6.30
C LEU A 199 -18.13 0.06 -4.96
N PHE A 200 -17.45 1.20 -4.77
CA PHE A 200 -17.60 2.03 -3.58
C PHE A 200 -19.00 2.59 -3.44
N ILE A 201 -19.59 3.13 -4.52
CA ILE A 201 -20.98 3.61 -4.52
C ILE A 201 -21.96 2.47 -4.21
N LYS A 202 -21.67 1.24 -4.66
CA LYS A 202 -22.48 0.06 -4.36
C LYS A 202 -22.17 -0.58 -3.00
N ASN A 203 -21.35 0.05 -2.16
CA ASN A 203 -20.90 -0.45 -0.86
C ASN A 203 -20.33 -1.88 -0.91
N LYS A 204 -19.65 -2.21 -2.01
CA LYS A 204 -18.97 -3.50 -2.20
C LYS A 204 -17.53 -3.43 -1.67
N LYS A 205 -16.99 -4.57 -1.24
CA LYS A 205 -15.61 -4.68 -0.74
C LYS A 205 -14.61 -4.32 -1.84
N LEU A 206 -13.76 -3.32 -1.58
CA LEU A 206 -12.70 -2.85 -2.47
C LEU A 206 -11.41 -3.65 -2.26
N THR A 207 -11.21 -4.67 -3.09
CA THR A 207 -9.95 -5.43 -3.19
C THR A 207 -9.55 -5.51 -4.65
N LYS A 208 -8.26 -5.74 -4.93
CA LYS A 208 -7.75 -5.91 -6.29
C LYS A 208 -8.52 -7.00 -7.03
N GLU A 209 -8.73 -8.15 -6.39
CA GLU A 209 -9.41 -9.30 -6.97
C GLU A 209 -10.88 -9.02 -7.28
N ASN A 210 -11.57 -8.23 -6.45
CA ASN A 210 -12.97 -7.89 -6.70
C ASN A 210 -13.11 -6.89 -7.84
N ILE A 211 -12.19 -5.92 -7.90
CA ILE A 211 -12.14 -4.94 -8.98
C ILE A 211 -11.85 -5.66 -10.30
N GLU A 212 -10.82 -6.49 -10.34
CA GLU A 212 -10.41 -7.24 -11.53
C GLU A 212 -11.56 -8.14 -12.04
N LYS A 213 -12.19 -8.94 -11.16
CA LYS A 213 -13.37 -9.74 -11.52
C LYS A 213 -14.52 -8.91 -12.10
N GLU A 214 -14.77 -7.72 -11.55
CA GLU A 214 -15.85 -6.85 -12.02
C GLU A 214 -15.53 -6.19 -13.37
N ILE A 215 -14.25 -5.88 -13.63
CA ILE A 215 -13.78 -5.43 -14.95
C ILE A 215 -13.98 -6.55 -15.98
N GLU A 216 -13.48 -7.74 -15.71
CA GLU A 216 -13.58 -8.89 -16.62
C GLU A 216 -15.05 -9.20 -16.95
N ARG A 217 -15.92 -9.18 -15.93
CA ARG A 217 -17.36 -9.40 -16.10
C ARG A 217 -18.04 -8.30 -16.91
N LYS A 218 -17.71 -7.03 -16.67
CA LYS A 218 -18.37 -5.88 -17.33
C LYS A 218 -17.95 -5.71 -18.78
N PHE A 219 -16.69 -6.00 -19.09
CA PHE A 219 -16.13 -5.76 -20.41
C PHE A 219 -15.93 -7.04 -21.24
N ASN A 220 -16.07 -8.21 -20.61
CA ASN A 220 -15.91 -9.52 -21.22
C ASN A 220 -14.52 -9.70 -21.84
N LEU A 221 -13.49 -9.56 -21.01
CA LEU A 221 -12.07 -9.65 -21.36
C LEU A 221 -11.27 -10.18 -20.17
N LYS A 222 -9.99 -10.53 -20.37
CA LYS A 222 -9.06 -10.80 -19.27
C LYS A 222 -8.28 -9.55 -18.90
N ILE A 223 -7.94 -9.39 -17.64
CA ILE A 223 -7.13 -8.24 -17.19
C ILE A 223 -5.77 -8.16 -17.88
N GLU A 224 -5.18 -9.32 -18.16
CA GLU A 224 -3.90 -9.42 -18.87
C GLU A 224 -3.99 -8.79 -20.26
N ASP A 225 -5.13 -8.87 -20.94
CA ASP A 225 -5.32 -8.28 -22.28
C ASP A 225 -5.25 -6.74 -22.20
N ILE A 226 -5.76 -6.14 -21.13
CA ILE A 226 -5.62 -4.69 -20.90
C ILE A 226 -4.15 -4.35 -20.61
N LYS A 227 -3.52 -5.07 -19.68
CA LYS A 227 -2.13 -4.80 -19.24
C LYS A 227 -1.12 -4.99 -20.38
N ASN A 228 -1.35 -5.97 -21.25
CA ASN A 228 -0.52 -6.26 -22.43
C ASN A 228 -0.88 -5.39 -23.64
N ASN A 229 -1.85 -4.47 -23.50
CA ASN A 229 -2.29 -3.56 -24.54
C ASN A 229 -2.87 -4.24 -25.80
N ILE A 230 -3.57 -5.36 -25.62
CA ILE A 230 -4.18 -6.17 -26.70
C ILE A 230 -5.68 -5.82 -26.89
N VAL A 231 -6.23 -4.93 -26.06
CA VAL A 231 -7.64 -4.56 -26.11
C VAL A 231 -8.02 -3.76 -27.36
N GLU A 232 -9.10 -4.21 -28.02
CA GLU A 232 -9.60 -3.63 -29.27
C GLU A 232 -10.60 -2.47 -29.05
N LYS A 233 -11.02 -1.82 -30.16
CA LYS A 233 -12.03 -0.73 -30.15
C LYS A 233 -13.37 -1.13 -29.52
N GLU A 234 -13.72 -2.41 -29.53
CA GLU A 234 -14.92 -2.92 -28.88
C GLU A 234 -14.88 -2.73 -27.36
N PHE A 235 -13.71 -2.89 -26.73
CA PHE A 235 -13.52 -2.56 -25.31
C PHE A 235 -13.76 -1.07 -25.06
N LEU A 236 -13.16 -0.20 -25.88
CA LEU A 236 -13.34 1.25 -25.77
C LEU A 236 -14.81 1.65 -25.89
N ARG A 237 -15.56 1.03 -26.81
CA ARG A 237 -16.99 1.27 -26.98
C ARG A 237 -17.77 0.93 -25.70
N LYS A 238 -17.58 -0.28 -25.17
CA LYS A 238 -18.21 -0.72 -23.91
C LYS A 238 -17.81 0.16 -22.72
N TYR A 239 -16.54 0.54 -22.63
CA TYR A 239 -16.03 1.44 -21.62
C TYR A 239 -16.72 2.80 -21.67
N LYS A 240 -16.83 3.40 -22.86
CA LYS A 240 -17.49 4.69 -23.07
C LYS A 240 -18.98 4.64 -22.72
N GLU A 241 -19.68 3.57 -23.09
CA GLU A 241 -21.08 3.34 -22.72
C GLU A 241 -21.26 3.24 -21.19
N PHE A 242 -20.41 2.45 -20.54
CA PHE A 242 -20.43 2.30 -19.09
C PHE A 242 -20.12 3.63 -18.38
N TYR A 243 -19.06 4.32 -18.81
CA TYR A 243 -18.65 5.62 -18.26
C TYR A 243 -19.79 6.64 -18.32
N LYS A 244 -20.38 6.85 -19.50
CA LYS A 244 -21.49 7.82 -19.67
C LYS A 244 -22.72 7.48 -18.84
N LYS A 245 -23.04 6.19 -18.71
CA LYS A 245 -24.16 5.75 -17.85
C LYS A 245 -23.87 6.05 -16.38
N PHE A 246 -22.64 5.79 -15.95
CA PHE A 246 -22.21 5.95 -14.58
C PHE A 246 -22.06 7.42 -14.18
N GLU A 247 -21.52 8.25 -15.07
CA GLU A 247 -21.43 9.71 -14.94
C GLU A 247 -22.83 10.32 -14.69
N LYS A 248 -23.82 9.95 -15.52
CA LYS A 248 -25.20 10.41 -15.33
C LYS A 248 -25.78 10.00 -13.97
N GLU A 249 -25.44 8.82 -13.47
CA GLU A 249 -25.84 8.37 -12.12
C GLU A 249 -25.19 9.23 -11.03
N ILE A 250 -23.89 9.54 -11.16
CA ILE A 250 -23.15 10.37 -10.20
C ILE A 250 -23.68 11.81 -10.18
N ILE A 251 -23.78 12.46 -11.34
CA ILE A 251 -24.27 13.85 -11.45
C ILE A 251 -25.69 13.98 -10.88
N LYS A 252 -26.59 13.05 -11.22
CA LYS A 252 -27.96 13.05 -10.68
C LYS A 252 -27.99 12.96 -9.15
N ASN A 253 -27.10 12.16 -8.56
CA ASN A 253 -27.03 12.02 -7.11
C ASN A 253 -26.30 13.20 -6.44
N ALA A 254 -25.32 13.81 -7.11
CA ALA A 254 -24.68 15.05 -6.65
C ALA A 254 -25.71 16.18 -6.52
N ALA A 255 -26.52 16.40 -7.56
CA ALA A 255 -27.57 17.41 -7.58
C ALA A 255 -28.65 17.17 -6.50
N LYS A 256 -28.94 15.90 -6.17
CA LYS A 256 -29.85 15.57 -5.05
C LYS A 256 -29.24 15.90 -3.68
N GLN A 257 -27.95 15.63 -3.48
CA GLN A 257 -27.27 15.95 -2.22
C GLN A 257 -27.21 17.46 -1.96
N GLU A 258 -27.10 18.28 -3.01
CA GLU A 258 -27.13 19.74 -2.87
C GLU A 258 -28.50 20.29 -2.44
N LYS A 259 -29.60 19.61 -2.79
CA LYS A 259 -30.95 20.05 -2.39
C LYS A 259 -31.31 19.70 -0.95
N ILE A 260 -30.51 18.83 -0.31
CA ILE A 260 -30.76 18.32 1.05
C ILE A 260 -29.90 19.04 2.09
N ASN A 261 -28.80 19.68 1.67
CA ASN A 261 -27.94 20.50 2.54
C ASN A 261 -28.26 21.98 2.37
#